data_AF-A0A2E4DE66-F1
#
_entry.id   AF-A0A2E4DE66-F1
#
_cell.length_a   1.000
_cell.length_b   1.000
_cell.length_c   1.000
_cell.angle_alpha   90.00
_cell.angle_beta   90.00
_cell.angle_gamma   90.00
#
_symmetry.space_group_name_H-M   'P 1'
#
loop_
_entity.id
_entity.type
_entity.pdbx_description
1 polymer ?
#
loop_
_entity_poly.entity_id
_entity_poly.type
_entity_poly.pdbx_seq_one_letter_code
_entity_poly.pdbx_strand_id
1 'polypeptide(L)'
;MIKVSQGEYMARLILILGCVAFNCFAIRNGVMKSHIHHPYVVKLEMNNSICSGVRISEDYIVTAAHCFRDNPRRFTVRYINHEGYRYYTKLYMNSVKIKSTKLEEELAVIKLNAGAFVKYPEIKTVQRGDFNSESLFEILGFGFNERGQEGKLRQGELNYALEFFRGADKYTMLQMKPTKDDQLPCPGDSGGPLFINEEGDRKLVGIVSYITDLDDRIDVNDDVTDQCKFADRATYIPLSEHMDFLKDYL
;
A
#
# COMPACT_ATOMS: atom_id res chain seq x y z
N MET A 1 32.85 -62.98 35.94
CA MET A 1 32.72 -61.53 36.19
C MET A 1 32.57 -60.84 34.85
N ILE A 2 31.53 -60.02 34.75
CA ILE A 2 31.26 -58.92 33.80
C ILE A 2 30.84 -59.30 32.37
N LYS A 3 29.61 -58.85 32.11
CA LYS A 3 28.73 -58.87 30.95
C LYS A 3 29.12 -57.79 29.91
N VAL A 4 28.79 -58.06 28.64
CA VAL A 4 28.00 -57.24 27.66
C VAL A 4 28.49 -55.80 27.40
N SER A 5 28.36 -55.19 26.23
CA SER A 5 28.31 -55.52 24.80
C SER A 5 28.25 -54.13 24.12
N GLN A 6 28.69 -54.08 22.86
CA GLN A 6 28.32 -53.08 21.84
C GLN A 6 28.36 -51.59 22.22
N GLY A 7 29.45 -50.92 21.85
CA GLY A 7 29.48 -49.46 21.71
C GLY A 7 28.80 -49.03 20.41
N GLU A 8 27.77 -48.22 20.55
CA GLU A 8 27.01 -47.59 19.48
C GLU A 8 27.86 -46.54 18.74
N TYR A 9 27.97 -46.66 17.42
CA TYR A 9 28.44 -45.59 16.55
C TYR A 9 27.33 -44.54 16.43
N MET A 10 27.42 -43.47 17.21
CA MET A 10 26.57 -42.29 17.02
C MET A 10 27.05 -41.52 15.78
N ALA A 11 26.53 -41.88 14.62
CA ALA A 11 26.56 -41.06 13.42
C ALA A 11 25.75 -39.77 13.71
N ARG A 12 26.45 -38.67 13.98
CA ARG A 12 25.82 -37.34 14.02
C ARG A 12 25.31 -37.01 12.62
N LEU A 13 24.00 -37.04 12.43
CA LEU A 13 23.33 -36.43 11.29
C LEU A 13 23.72 -34.94 11.26
N ILE A 14 24.58 -34.57 10.32
CA ILE A 14 24.71 -33.19 9.88
C ILE A 14 23.49 -32.95 8.99
N LEU A 15 22.42 -32.42 9.58
CA LEU A 15 21.33 -31.86 8.81
C LEU A 15 21.86 -30.54 8.20
N ILE A 16 22.38 -30.63 6.97
CA ILE A 16 22.61 -29.45 6.13
C ILE A 16 21.22 -28.94 5.73
N LEU A 17 20.59 -28.17 6.63
CA LEU A 17 19.43 -27.37 6.31
C LEU A 17 19.90 -25.93 6.18
N GLY A 18 20.41 -25.61 4.99
CA GLY A 18 20.89 -24.28 4.65
C GLY A 18 20.63 -23.96 3.20
N CYS A 19 19.50 -24.42 2.66
CA CYS A 19 19.05 -24.01 1.34
C CYS A 19 18.24 -22.72 1.47
N VAL A 20 18.83 -21.66 0.91
CA VAL A 20 18.20 -20.48 0.31
C VAL A 20 17.66 -19.42 1.27
N ALA A 21 18.39 -18.32 1.36
CA ALA A 21 17.88 -17.04 1.83
C ALA A 21 16.71 -16.59 0.94
N PHE A 22 15.49 -16.64 1.47
CA PHE A 22 14.29 -16.15 0.80
C PHE A 22 13.98 -14.72 1.26
N ASN A 23 14.31 -13.77 0.38
CA ASN A 23 14.00 -12.34 0.46
C ASN A 23 12.47 -12.08 0.52
N CYS A 24 11.96 -11.10 1.28
CA CYS A 24 10.52 -10.85 1.52
C CYS A 24 10.07 -9.38 1.23
N PHE A 25 8.76 -9.14 0.96
CA PHE A 25 8.20 -7.95 0.25
C PHE A 25 6.71 -7.61 0.60
N ALA A 26 6.19 -6.36 0.41
CA ALA A 26 4.84 -5.68 0.62
C ALA A 26 3.48 -6.42 0.52
N ILE A 27 2.34 -5.85 0.99
CA ILE A 27 0.95 -6.41 1.03
C ILE A 27 0.88 -7.80 1.69
N ARG A 28 0.11 -7.94 2.77
CA ARG A 28 -0.12 -9.24 3.43
C ARG A 28 -0.66 -10.25 2.42
N ASN A 29 -0.04 -11.42 2.35
CA ASN A 29 -0.27 -12.48 1.36
C ASN A 29 -0.34 -12.03 -0.12
N GLY A 30 0.18 -10.85 -0.45
CA GLY A 30 0.11 -10.28 -1.80
C GLY A 30 1.02 -11.03 -2.79
N VAL A 31 0.75 -10.91 -4.08
CA VAL A 31 1.60 -11.47 -5.14
C VAL A 31 2.61 -10.42 -5.61
N MET A 32 3.88 -10.80 -5.73
CA MET A 32 4.91 -9.89 -6.25
C MET A 32 4.64 -9.50 -7.70
N LYS A 33 4.78 -8.20 -8.01
CA LYS A 33 4.61 -7.66 -9.37
C LYS A 33 5.87 -6.92 -9.83
N SER A 34 6.07 -6.92 -11.14
CA SER A 34 7.07 -6.04 -11.76
C SER A 34 6.57 -4.61 -11.76
N HIS A 35 7.31 -3.71 -11.13
CA HIS A 35 7.02 -2.27 -11.12
C HIS A 35 6.94 -1.67 -12.52
N ILE A 36 7.72 -2.18 -13.48
CA ILE A 36 7.72 -1.70 -14.88
C ILE A 36 6.34 -1.86 -15.54
N HIS A 37 5.57 -2.88 -15.16
CA HIS A 37 4.21 -3.10 -15.69
C HIS A 37 3.12 -2.36 -14.90
N HIS A 38 3.49 -1.66 -13.83
CA HIS A 38 2.58 -0.87 -12.99
C HIS A 38 3.16 0.54 -12.75
N PRO A 39 3.49 1.27 -13.84
CA PRO A 39 4.28 2.50 -13.79
C PRO A 39 3.61 3.68 -13.06
N TYR A 40 2.30 3.60 -12.81
CA TYR A 40 1.54 4.59 -12.05
C TYR A 40 1.68 4.42 -10.53
N VAL A 41 2.10 3.26 -10.01
CA VAL A 41 2.32 3.09 -8.55
C VAL A 41 3.73 3.59 -8.21
N VAL A 42 3.89 4.34 -7.12
CA VAL A 42 5.19 4.85 -6.68
C VAL A 42 5.49 4.47 -5.24
N LYS A 43 6.79 4.36 -4.91
CA LYS A 43 7.26 4.26 -3.53
C LYS A 43 7.75 5.62 -3.06
N LEU A 44 7.33 6.02 -1.88
CA LEU A 44 7.79 7.20 -1.16
C LEU A 44 8.63 6.72 0.02
N GLU A 45 9.87 7.20 0.12
CA GLU A 45 10.81 6.87 1.18
C GLU A 45 11.15 8.15 1.96
N MET A 46 10.58 8.28 3.15
CA MET A 46 10.88 9.32 4.12
C MET A 46 11.96 8.80 5.09
N ASN A 47 12.41 9.63 6.04
CA ASN A 47 13.54 9.28 6.91
C ASN A 47 13.34 7.97 7.71
N ASN A 48 12.14 7.76 8.26
CA ASN A 48 11.82 6.62 9.13
C ASN A 48 10.53 5.90 8.71
N SER A 49 10.01 6.19 7.51
CA SER A 49 8.74 5.65 7.05
C SER A 49 8.72 5.53 5.54
N ILE A 50 7.84 4.65 5.08
CA ILE A 50 7.53 4.47 3.67
C ILE A 50 6.06 4.75 3.47
N CYS A 51 5.73 5.22 2.29
CA CYS A 51 4.37 5.21 1.78
C CYS A 51 4.37 4.75 0.33
N SER A 52 3.18 4.49 -0.17
CA SER A 52 2.89 4.31 -1.58
C SER A 52 2.20 5.56 -2.14
N GLY A 53 2.03 5.60 -3.45
CA GLY A 53 1.31 6.69 -4.12
C GLY A 53 0.90 6.29 -5.53
N VAL A 54 0.09 7.14 -6.15
CA VAL A 54 -0.41 6.92 -7.51
C VAL A 54 -0.14 8.15 -8.37
N ARG A 55 0.49 7.94 -9.53
CA ARG A 55 0.62 8.95 -10.57
C ARG A 55 -0.73 9.12 -11.24
N ILE A 56 -1.31 10.31 -11.11
CA ILE A 56 -2.61 10.68 -11.67
C ILE A 56 -2.48 11.53 -12.93
N SER A 57 -1.28 12.08 -13.17
CA SER A 57 -0.91 12.79 -14.39
C SER A 57 0.61 12.72 -14.59
N GLU A 58 1.11 13.46 -15.58
CA GLU A 58 2.54 13.48 -15.92
C GLU A 58 3.42 13.89 -14.74
N ASP A 59 3.04 14.97 -14.07
CA ASP A 59 3.85 15.60 -13.02
C ASP A 59 3.35 15.32 -11.61
N TYR A 60 2.15 14.74 -11.44
CA TYR A 60 1.52 14.67 -10.12
C TYR A 60 1.28 13.25 -9.63
N ILE A 61 1.66 13.04 -8.37
CA ILE A 61 1.34 11.86 -7.57
C ILE A 61 0.34 12.27 -6.51
N VAL A 62 -0.73 11.49 -6.34
CA VAL A 62 -1.59 11.54 -5.15
C VAL A 62 -1.14 10.49 -4.14
N THR A 63 -1.19 10.84 -2.86
CA THR A 63 -0.88 9.96 -1.71
C THR A 63 -1.62 10.44 -0.46
N ALA A 64 -1.48 9.74 0.65
CA ALA A 64 -2.06 10.15 1.93
C ALA A 64 -1.23 11.27 2.57
N ALA A 65 -1.88 12.31 3.11
CA ALA A 65 -1.20 13.42 3.78
C ALA A 65 -0.42 12.98 5.01
N HIS A 66 -0.84 11.90 5.66
CA HIS A 66 -0.16 11.42 6.86
C HIS A 66 1.27 10.93 6.61
N CYS A 67 1.61 10.58 5.38
CA CYS A 67 2.97 10.25 4.96
C CYS A 67 3.97 11.40 5.23
N PHE A 68 3.48 12.64 5.39
CA PHE A 68 4.29 13.82 5.62
C PHE A 68 4.06 14.50 6.98
N ARG A 69 3.37 13.84 7.94
CA ARG A 69 3.10 14.40 9.29
C ARG A 69 4.38 14.78 10.04
N ASP A 70 5.44 14.00 9.88
CA ASP A 70 6.75 14.26 10.51
C ASP A 70 7.52 15.41 9.85
N ASN A 71 6.95 16.02 8.81
CA ASN A 71 7.52 17.14 8.05
C ASN A 71 8.98 16.90 7.62
N PRO A 72 9.27 15.79 6.89
CA PRO A 72 10.64 15.44 6.53
C PRO A 72 11.22 16.50 5.59
N ARG A 73 12.42 17.05 5.88
CA ARG A 73 13.05 18.07 5.01
C ARG A 73 13.11 17.66 3.52
N ARG A 74 13.36 16.37 3.28
CA ARG A 74 13.44 15.74 1.95
C ARG A 74 12.98 14.30 2.03
N PHE A 75 12.57 13.74 0.89
CA PHE A 75 12.17 12.34 0.73
C PHE A 75 12.59 11.85 -0.65
N THR A 76 12.63 10.53 -0.84
CA THR A 76 12.93 9.91 -2.13
C THR A 76 11.65 9.37 -2.75
N VAL A 77 11.46 9.61 -4.05
CA VAL A 77 10.39 9.01 -4.86
C VAL A 77 10.99 8.00 -5.81
N ARG A 78 10.45 6.79 -5.82
CA ARG A 78 10.84 5.72 -6.75
C ARG A 78 9.67 5.42 -7.69
N TYR A 79 9.89 5.59 -8.98
CA TYR A 79 8.87 5.51 -10.01
C TYR A 79 9.45 5.02 -11.34
N ILE A 80 8.61 4.82 -12.34
CA ILE A 80 9.03 4.51 -13.72
C ILE A 80 9.07 5.81 -14.52
N ASN A 81 10.22 6.15 -15.10
CA ASN A 81 10.40 7.37 -15.91
C ASN A 81 9.83 7.20 -17.34
N HIS A 82 9.96 8.25 -18.17
CA HIS A 82 9.45 8.28 -19.54
C HIS A 82 10.08 7.23 -20.47
N GLU A 83 11.25 6.70 -20.12
CA GLU A 83 11.96 5.68 -20.89
C GLU A 83 11.58 4.25 -20.45
N GLY A 84 10.66 4.11 -19.47
CA GLY A 84 10.27 2.82 -18.91
C GLY A 84 11.27 2.26 -17.89
N TYR A 85 12.25 3.07 -17.46
CA TYR A 85 13.26 2.65 -16.48
C TYR A 85 12.87 3.04 -15.05
N ARG A 86 13.36 2.24 -14.10
CA ARG A 86 13.25 2.58 -12.68
C ARG A 86 14.07 3.83 -12.40
N TYR A 87 13.44 4.84 -11.84
CA TYR A 87 14.03 6.12 -11.54
C TYR A 87 13.80 6.51 -10.07
N TYR A 88 14.73 7.29 -9.55
CA TYR A 88 14.83 7.62 -8.13
C TYR A 88 15.18 9.10 -8.05
N THR A 89 14.32 9.90 -7.43
CA THR A 89 14.57 11.34 -7.28
C THR A 89 14.36 11.78 -5.85
N LYS A 90 15.21 12.70 -5.39
CA LYS A 90 15.05 13.34 -4.08
C LYS A 90 14.24 14.61 -4.25
N LEU A 91 13.12 14.70 -3.55
CA LEU A 91 12.26 15.87 -3.51
C LEU A 91 12.26 16.48 -2.11
N TYR A 92 11.72 17.69 -2.01
CA TYR A 92 11.64 18.47 -0.77
C TYR A 92 10.17 18.78 -0.48
N MET A 93 9.86 19.18 0.76
CA MET A 93 8.47 19.46 1.17
C MET A 93 7.77 20.57 0.38
N ASN A 94 8.52 21.48 -0.27
CA ASN A 94 7.93 22.47 -1.16
C ASN A 94 7.29 21.86 -2.43
N SER A 95 7.66 20.62 -2.78
CA SER A 95 7.02 19.83 -3.84
C SER A 95 5.69 19.20 -3.39
N VAL A 96 5.33 19.28 -2.11
CA VAL A 96 4.14 18.64 -1.52
C VAL A 96 3.06 19.68 -1.26
N LYS A 97 1.83 19.40 -1.71
CA LYS A 97 0.62 20.16 -1.40
C LYS A 97 -0.31 19.28 -0.57
N ILE A 98 -0.45 19.61 0.71
CA ILE A 98 -1.36 18.92 1.63
C ILE A 98 -2.74 19.57 1.53
N LYS A 99 -3.79 18.78 1.26
CA LYS A 99 -5.18 19.24 1.31
C LYS A 99 -5.63 19.44 2.76
N SER A 100 -5.49 18.41 3.57
CA SER A 100 -5.91 18.37 4.98
C SER A 100 -5.19 17.23 5.69
N THR A 101 -5.21 17.25 7.02
CA THR A 101 -4.77 16.13 7.87
C THR A 101 -5.93 15.48 8.63
N LYS A 102 -7.17 15.92 8.38
CA LYS A 102 -8.38 15.23 8.86
C LYS A 102 -8.52 13.92 8.11
N LEU A 103 -8.87 12.83 8.80
CA LEU A 103 -8.87 11.47 8.24
C LEU A 103 -9.72 11.34 6.96
N GLU A 104 -10.87 12.01 6.91
CA GLU A 104 -11.77 11.99 5.75
C GLU A 104 -11.34 12.90 4.59
N GLU A 105 -10.23 13.63 4.75
CA GLU A 105 -9.71 14.56 3.76
C GLU A 105 -8.19 14.45 3.58
N GLU A 106 -7.54 13.42 4.15
CA GLU A 106 -6.07 13.36 4.29
C GLU A 106 -5.34 13.02 2.98
N LEU A 107 -5.49 13.89 2.00
CA LEU A 107 -4.82 13.82 0.71
C LEU A 107 -3.62 14.76 0.63
N ALA A 108 -2.58 14.31 -0.05
CA ALA A 108 -1.50 15.16 -0.52
C ALA A 108 -1.19 14.88 -1.98
N VAL A 109 -0.76 15.93 -2.69
CA VAL A 109 -0.24 15.84 -4.06
C VAL A 109 1.23 16.21 -4.06
N ILE A 110 2.04 15.46 -4.80
CA ILE A 110 3.47 15.67 -4.97
C ILE A 110 3.75 16.04 -6.42
N LYS A 111 4.47 17.13 -6.64
CA LYS A 111 4.98 17.54 -7.95
C LYS A 111 6.32 16.87 -8.24
N LEU A 112 6.42 16.16 -9.36
CA LEU A 112 7.66 15.61 -9.91
C LEU A 112 8.42 16.67 -10.72
N ASN A 113 9.75 16.59 -10.72
CA ASN A 113 10.61 17.47 -11.51
C ASN A 113 10.88 16.96 -12.94
N ALA A 114 10.63 15.67 -13.18
CA ALA A 114 10.79 15.02 -14.47
C ALA A 114 9.55 14.16 -14.69
N GLY A 115 8.60 14.74 -15.41
CA GLY A 115 7.39 14.09 -15.88
C GLY A 115 7.71 12.81 -16.67
N ALA A 116 6.76 11.90 -16.69
CA ALA A 116 6.92 10.65 -17.44
C ALA A 116 5.62 10.25 -18.10
N PHE A 117 5.53 10.28 -19.42
CA PHE A 117 4.32 9.85 -20.13
C PHE A 117 4.05 8.36 -19.87
N VAL A 118 2.96 8.09 -19.16
CA VAL A 118 2.45 6.77 -18.81
C VAL A 118 0.94 6.86 -18.90
N LYS A 119 0.22 5.82 -19.33
CA LYS A 119 -1.24 5.79 -19.18
C LYS A 119 -1.57 5.83 -17.68
N TYR A 120 -2.07 6.95 -17.19
CA TYR A 120 -2.53 7.10 -15.80
C TYR A 120 -3.92 6.51 -15.65
N PRO A 121 -4.26 5.94 -14.48
CA PRO A 121 -5.60 5.45 -14.24
C PRO A 121 -6.58 6.62 -14.10
N GLU A 122 -7.72 6.52 -14.78
CA GLU A 122 -8.82 7.46 -14.58
C GLU A 122 -9.44 7.26 -13.19
N ILE A 123 -9.82 8.35 -12.55
CA ILE A 123 -10.52 8.32 -11.25
C ILE A 123 -11.98 7.91 -11.48
N LYS A 124 -12.43 6.85 -10.80
CA LYS A 124 -13.83 6.43 -10.78
C LYS A 124 -14.66 7.43 -9.97
N THR A 125 -15.74 7.90 -10.56
CA THR A 125 -16.82 8.53 -9.80
C THR A 125 -17.51 7.46 -8.96
N VAL A 126 -17.52 7.65 -7.64
CA VAL A 126 -18.17 6.75 -6.68
C VAL A 126 -19.46 7.42 -6.21
N GLN A 127 -20.56 6.69 -6.30
CA GLN A 127 -21.84 7.05 -5.70
C GLN A 127 -22.25 6.03 -4.66
N ARG A 128 -23.15 6.46 -3.77
CA ARG A 128 -23.71 5.62 -2.73
C ARG A 128 -24.38 4.39 -3.34
N GLY A 129 -23.99 3.21 -2.88
CA GLY A 129 -24.54 1.94 -3.38
C GLY A 129 -23.96 1.44 -4.69
N ASP A 130 -22.89 2.07 -5.22
CA ASP A 130 -22.14 1.57 -6.38
C ASP A 130 -21.52 0.19 -6.13
N PHE A 131 -21.23 -0.12 -4.85
CA PHE A 131 -20.53 -1.33 -4.44
C PHE A 131 -21.38 -2.21 -3.52
N ASN A 132 -21.16 -3.51 -3.64
CA ASN A 132 -21.79 -4.53 -2.81
C ASN A 132 -20.76 -5.59 -2.40
N SER A 133 -21.15 -6.58 -1.62
CA SER A 133 -20.23 -7.60 -1.08
C SER A 133 -19.53 -8.47 -2.14
N GLU A 134 -20.01 -8.48 -3.38
CA GLU A 134 -19.41 -9.18 -4.52
C GLU A 134 -18.42 -8.29 -5.30
N SER A 135 -18.39 -6.99 -5.01
CA SER A 135 -17.42 -6.06 -5.61
C SER A 135 -16.00 -6.43 -5.16
N LEU A 136 -15.17 -6.76 -6.13
CA LEU A 136 -13.77 -7.13 -5.95
C LEU A 136 -12.87 -5.97 -6.39
N PHE A 137 -11.96 -5.60 -5.49
CA PHE A 137 -11.01 -4.52 -5.70
C PHE A 137 -9.60 -5.05 -5.77
N GLU A 138 -8.77 -4.39 -6.58
CA GLU A 138 -7.35 -4.67 -6.66
C GLU A 138 -6.56 -3.59 -5.93
N ILE A 139 -5.54 -4.00 -5.18
CA ILE A 139 -4.66 -3.10 -4.44
C ILE A 139 -3.22 -3.34 -4.86
N LEU A 140 -2.41 -2.28 -4.82
CA LEU A 140 -0.96 -2.37 -5.02
C LEU A 140 -0.22 -1.51 -4.01
N GLY A 141 1.00 -1.91 -3.65
CA GLY A 141 1.76 -1.18 -2.65
C GLY A 141 3.20 -1.63 -2.48
N PHE A 142 3.96 -0.76 -1.80
CA PHE A 142 5.38 -0.92 -1.47
C PHE A 142 5.65 -0.97 0.04
N GLY A 143 4.60 -1.10 0.84
CA GLY A 143 4.68 -1.16 2.29
C GLY A 143 5.45 -2.36 2.80
N PHE A 144 5.40 -2.52 4.12
CA PHE A 144 5.92 -3.70 4.78
C PHE A 144 5.05 -4.90 4.47
N ASN A 145 5.57 -6.07 4.79
CA ASN A 145 4.80 -7.28 4.83
C ASN A 145 4.75 -7.86 6.23
N GLU A 146 4.22 -9.06 6.34
CA GLU A 146 3.94 -9.78 7.59
C GLU A 146 5.18 -10.22 8.35
N ARG A 147 6.35 -9.82 7.87
CA ARG A 147 7.66 -10.04 8.48
C ARG A 147 8.44 -8.73 8.65
N GLY A 148 7.79 -7.57 8.48
CA GLY A 148 8.36 -6.24 8.70
C GLY A 148 9.37 -5.78 7.64
N GLN A 149 9.35 -6.37 6.43
CA GLN A 149 10.39 -6.11 5.42
C GLN A 149 9.93 -5.18 4.30
N GLU A 150 10.77 -4.20 3.95
CA GLU A 150 10.56 -3.32 2.80
C GLU A 150 10.72 -4.07 1.47
N GLY A 151 9.75 -3.93 0.57
CA GLY A 151 9.62 -4.80 -0.59
C GLY A 151 9.67 -4.16 -1.98
N LYS A 152 9.67 -5.06 -2.97
CA LYS A 152 9.21 -4.80 -4.34
C LYS A 152 7.69 -4.69 -4.32
N LEU A 153 7.14 -4.07 -5.36
CA LEU A 153 5.70 -3.93 -5.55
C LEU A 153 4.98 -5.28 -5.39
N ARG A 154 3.92 -5.27 -4.60
CA ARG A 154 2.96 -6.38 -4.55
C ARG A 154 1.58 -5.92 -4.95
N GLN A 155 0.75 -6.91 -5.27
CA GLN A 155 -0.66 -6.77 -5.58
C GLN A 155 -1.48 -7.73 -4.73
N GLY A 156 -2.66 -7.32 -4.32
CA GLY A 156 -3.66 -8.18 -3.71
C GLY A 156 -5.06 -7.83 -4.18
N GLU A 157 -6.03 -8.57 -3.68
CA GLU A 157 -7.46 -8.37 -3.93
C GLU A 157 -8.21 -8.25 -2.60
N LEU A 158 -9.24 -7.41 -2.59
CA LEU A 158 -10.10 -7.17 -1.42
C LEU A 158 -11.56 -7.22 -1.82
N ASN A 159 -12.40 -7.69 -0.89
CA ASN A 159 -13.84 -7.55 -1.01
C ASN A 159 -14.28 -6.22 -0.38
N TYR A 160 -15.33 -5.63 -0.93
CA TYR A 160 -16.05 -4.56 -0.24
C TYR A 160 -16.60 -5.05 1.11
N ALA A 161 -16.42 -4.24 2.16
CA ALA A 161 -17.04 -4.49 3.45
C ALA A 161 -18.25 -3.57 3.66
N LEU A 162 -18.01 -2.27 3.68
CA LEU A 162 -19.02 -1.24 3.91
C LEU A 162 -18.47 0.14 3.54
N GLU A 163 -19.35 1.11 3.45
CA GLU A 163 -19.03 2.53 3.43
C GLU A 163 -19.54 3.17 4.73
N PHE A 164 -18.85 4.18 5.22
CA PHE A 164 -19.26 4.94 6.39
C PHE A 164 -18.92 6.42 6.22
N PHE A 165 -19.58 7.27 7.00
CA PHE A 165 -19.50 8.71 6.82
C PHE A 165 -18.72 9.42 7.93
N ARG A 166 -18.10 10.54 7.57
CA ARG A 166 -17.35 11.42 8.47
C ARG A 166 -17.56 12.89 8.10
N GLY A 167 -17.21 13.78 9.03
CA GLY A 167 -17.29 15.23 8.82
C GLY A 167 -18.73 15.73 8.66
N ALA A 168 -19.64 15.33 9.57
CA ALA A 168 -21.08 15.61 9.50
C ALA A 168 -21.72 15.08 8.19
N ASP A 169 -21.46 13.80 7.91
CA ASP A 169 -21.95 13.08 6.73
C ASP A 169 -21.53 13.65 5.38
N LYS A 170 -20.50 14.51 5.37
CA LYS A 170 -19.98 15.15 4.16
C LYS A 170 -19.11 14.23 3.32
N TYR A 171 -18.35 13.34 3.97
CA TYR A 171 -17.37 12.50 3.31
C TYR A 171 -17.65 11.02 3.55
N THR A 172 -17.60 10.24 2.49
CA THR A 172 -17.67 8.78 2.50
C THR A 172 -16.27 8.20 2.60
N MET A 173 -16.09 7.21 3.46
CA MET A 173 -14.91 6.37 3.54
C MET A 173 -15.28 4.96 3.15
N LEU A 174 -14.41 4.29 2.40
CA LEU A 174 -14.63 2.93 1.95
C LEU A 174 -13.83 1.95 2.80
N GLN A 175 -14.52 0.98 3.40
CA GLN A 175 -13.88 -0.09 4.13
C GLN A 175 -13.89 -1.38 3.31
N MET A 176 -12.73 -2.02 3.25
CA MET A 176 -12.49 -3.25 2.55
C MET A 176 -12.12 -4.36 3.54
N LYS A 177 -12.37 -5.60 3.16
CA LYS A 177 -12.03 -6.80 3.93
C LYS A 177 -11.23 -7.80 3.08
N PRO A 178 -10.42 -8.67 3.70
CA PRO A 178 -9.69 -9.69 2.96
C PRO A 178 -10.60 -10.58 2.12
N THR A 179 -10.05 -11.11 1.03
CA THR A 179 -10.59 -12.29 0.35
C THR A 179 -10.22 -13.56 1.11
N LYS A 180 -10.54 -14.72 0.54
CA LYS A 180 -10.10 -16.03 1.07
C LYS A 180 -8.57 -16.17 1.11
N ASP A 181 -7.84 -15.38 0.31
CA ASP A 181 -6.38 -15.42 0.24
C ASP A 181 -5.75 -14.54 1.34
N ASP A 182 -6.58 -13.98 2.22
CA ASP A 182 -6.20 -13.20 3.39
C ASP A 182 -5.23 -12.06 3.06
N GLN A 183 -5.54 -11.30 2.01
CA GLN A 183 -4.74 -10.18 1.56
C GLN A 183 -5.23 -8.87 2.17
N LEU A 184 -4.31 -8.02 2.64
CA LEU A 184 -4.59 -6.67 3.12
C LEU A 184 -3.36 -5.75 2.95
N PRO A 185 -3.55 -4.43 2.84
CA PRO A 185 -2.48 -3.46 3.02
C PRO A 185 -1.84 -3.60 4.39
N CYS A 186 -0.57 -3.23 4.48
CA CYS A 186 0.20 -3.19 5.71
C CYS A 186 0.81 -1.80 5.92
N PRO A 187 1.43 -1.52 7.08
CA PRO A 187 2.11 -0.25 7.28
C PRO A 187 3.04 0.07 6.10
N GLY A 188 3.00 1.31 5.62
CA GLY A 188 3.72 1.77 4.42
C GLY A 188 3.05 1.54 3.07
N ASP A 189 1.93 0.81 3.01
CA ASP A 189 1.05 0.81 1.83
C ASP A 189 0.14 2.04 1.76
N SER A 190 0.12 2.85 2.83
CA SER A 190 -0.55 4.16 2.90
C SER A 190 -0.34 5.00 1.64
N GLY A 191 -1.42 5.57 1.12
CA GLY A 191 -1.45 6.31 -0.14
C GLY A 191 -1.44 5.43 -1.40
N GLY A 192 -1.30 4.11 -1.26
CA GLY A 192 -1.38 3.15 -2.36
C GLY A 192 -2.78 3.06 -2.96
N PRO A 193 -2.92 2.64 -4.23
CA PRO A 193 -4.19 2.64 -4.95
C PRO A 193 -5.16 1.54 -4.50
N LEU A 194 -6.44 1.87 -4.57
CA LEU A 194 -7.57 0.94 -4.68
C LEU A 194 -8.16 1.05 -6.08
N PHE A 195 -8.16 -0.05 -6.82
CA PHE A 195 -8.72 -0.12 -8.15
C PHE A 195 -9.97 -1.00 -8.20
N ILE A 196 -10.85 -0.68 -9.12
CA ILE A 196 -11.89 -1.59 -9.59
C ILE A 196 -11.70 -1.83 -11.10
N ASN A 197 -12.03 -3.02 -11.55
CA ASN A 197 -12.03 -3.35 -12.98
C ASN A 197 -13.45 -3.16 -13.53
N GLU A 198 -13.63 -2.23 -14.46
CA GLU A 198 -14.88 -1.98 -15.16
C GLU A 198 -14.69 -2.30 -16.64
N GLU A 199 -15.34 -3.36 -17.12
CA GLU A 199 -15.31 -3.77 -18.53
C GLU A 199 -13.89 -4.00 -19.10
N GLY A 200 -12.93 -4.36 -18.23
CA GLY A 200 -11.53 -4.56 -18.60
C GLY A 200 -10.64 -3.33 -18.43
N ASP A 201 -11.22 -2.17 -18.09
CA ASP A 201 -10.49 -0.97 -17.73
C ASP A 201 -10.37 -0.83 -16.22
N ARG A 202 -9.12 -0.69 -15.78
CA ARG A 202 -8.77 -0.43 -14.38
C ARG A 202 -9.02 1.05 -14.03
N LYS A 203 -9.95 1.32 -13.12
CA LYS A 203 -10.28 2.67 -12.63
C LYS A 203 -9.82 2.86 -11.18
N LEU A 204 -9.21 4.01 -10.88
CA LEU A 204 -8.73 4.37 -9.56
C LEU A 204 -9.90 4.87 -8.70
N VAL A 205 -10.20 4.16 -7.62
CA VAL A 205 -11.32 4.48 -6.72
C VAL A 205 -10.86 5.37 -5.58
N GLY A 206 -9.80 4.95 -4.91
CA GLY A 206 -9.34 5.56 -3.68
C GLY A 206 -7.88 5.29 -3.40
N ILE A 207 -7.40 5.81 -2.27
CA ILE A 207 -6.07 5.51 -1.75
C ILE A 207 -6.15 4.99 -0.32
N VAL A 208 -5.21 4.12 0.06
CA VAL A 208 -5.11 3.55 1.41
C VAL A 208 -4.92 4.69 2.43
N SER A 209 -5.73 4.71 3.47
CA SER A 209 -5.58 5.65 4.60
C SER A 209 -5.07 4.92 5.84
N TYR A 210 -5.80 3.92 6.34
CA TYR A 210 -5.35 3.15 7.51
C TYR A 210 -5.92 1.73 7.51
N ILE A 211 -5.35 0.87 8.35
CA ILE A 211 -5.84 -0.47 8.66
C ILE A 211 -6.50 -0.49 10.03
N THR A 212 -7.38 -1.46 10.28
CA THR A 212 -8.11 -1.61 11.54
C THR A 212 -8.11 -3.07 11.97
N ASP A 213 -7.81 -3.28 13.24
CA ASP A 213 -8.06 -4.51 13.98
C ASP A 213 -9.44 -4.40 14.64
N LEU A 214 -10.32 -5.35 14.41
CA LEU A 214 -11.66 -5.35 14.99
C LEU A 214 -11.69 -5.98 16.40
N ASP A 215 -10.64 -6.71 16.77
CA ASP A 215 -10.51 -7.36 18.07
C ASP A 215 -9.61 -6.57 19.04
N ASP A 216 -9.19 -5.35 18.68
CA ASP A 216 -8.31 -4.45 19.46
C ASP A 216 -7.03 -5.16 19.98
N ARG A 217 -6.44 -6.05 19.17
CA ARG A 217 -5.18 -6.76 19.50
C ARG A 217 -3.95 -5.93 19.16
N ILE A 218 -4.12 -4.88 18.35
CA ILE A 218 -3.06 -3.98 17.90
C ILE A 218 -3.10 -2.65 18.67
N ASP A 219 -1.99 -2.30 19.33
CA ASP A 219 -1.66 -0.95 19.78
C ASP A 219 -0.92 -0.17 18.67
N VAL A 220 -1.06 1.16 18.66
CA VAL A 220 -0.32 2.05 17.73
C VAL A 220 1.20 1.96 17.90
N ASN A 221 1.68 1.50 19.06
CA ASN A 221 3.09 1.30 19.38
C ASN A 221 3.59 -0.10 19.04
N ASP A 222 2.72 -1.00 18.56
CA ASP A 222 3.11 -2.35 18.19
C ASP A 222 4.02 -2.36 16.97
N ASP A 223 4.84 -3.40 16.85
CA ASP A 223 5.67 -3.62 15.68
C ASP A 223 4.81 -3.63 14.41
N VAL A 224 5.33 -3.02 13.34
CA VAL A 224 4.66 -2.95 12.02
C VAL A 224 4.28 -4.35 11.51
N THR A 225 5.02 -5.36 11.93
CA THR A 225 4.73 -6.78 11.67
C THR A 225 3.40 -7.22 12.27
N ASP A 226 3.12 -6.87 13.53
CA ASP A 226 1.91 -7.27 14.23
C ASP A 226 0.71 -6.46 13.74
N GLN A 227 0.92 -5.17 13.47
CA GLN A 227 -0.06 -4.33 12.78
C GLN A 227 -0.53 -4.97 11.45
N CYS A 228 0.41 -5.48 10.65
CA CYS A 228 0.14 -6.13 9.37
C CYS A 228 -0.59 -7.49 9.54
N LYS A 229 -0.19 -8.30 10.53
CA LYS A 229 -0.77 -9.63 10.78
C LYS A 229 -2.19 -9.60 11.32
N PHE A 230 -2.49 -8.68 12.23
CA PHE A 230 -3.78 -8.67 12.95
C PHE A 230 -4.80 -7.70 12.33
N ALA A 231 -4.47 -7.01 11.24
CA ALA A 231 -5.44 -6.19 10.52
C ALA A 231 -6.61 -7.04 9.98
N ASP A 232 -7.84 -6.56 10.17
CA ASP A 232 -9.06 -7.18 9.66
C ASP A 232 -9.72 -6.37 8.54
N ARG A 233 -9.44 -5.07 8.51
CA ARG A 233 -10.01 -4.11 7.56
C ARG A 233 -8.96 -3.12 7.07
N ALA A 234 -9.18 -2.62 5.87
CA ALA A 234 -8.46 -1.47 5.34
C ALA A 234 -9.45 -0.39 4.91
N THR A 235 -9.15 0.85 5.28
CA THR A 235 -9.98 2.02 5.00
C THR A 235 -9.30 2.88 3.93
N TYR A 236 -10.11 3.34 2.98
CA TYR A 236 -9.69 4.09 1.81
C TYR A 236 -10.45 5.40 1.71
N ILE A 237 -9.75 6.41 1.20
CA ILE A 237 -10.33 7.72 0.86
C ILE A 237 -10.75 7.68 -0.61
N PRO A 238 -12.04 7.81 -0.94
CA PRO A 238 -12.51 7.91 -2.32
C PRO A 238 -11.99 9.20 -2.95
N LEU A 239 -11.32 9.11 -4.09
CA LEU A 239 -10.75 10.30 -4.73
C LEU A 239 -11.82 11.20 -5.38
N SER A 240 -12.93 10.62 -5.82
CA SER A 240 -14.00 11.35 -6.50
C SER A 240 -14.71 12.39 -5.62
N GLU A 241 -14.68 12.24 -4.29
CA GLU A 241 -15.20 13.25 -3.35
C GLU A 241 -14.26 14.44 -3.12
N HIS A 242 -13.07 14.41 -3.71
CA HIS A 242 -12.03 15.42 -3.54
C HIS A 242 -11.60 16.06 -4.86
N MET A 243 -12.46 16.00 -5.88
CA MET A 243 -12.19 16.57 -7.20
C MET A 243 -12.11 18.10 -7.18
N ASP A 244 -12.69 18.76 -6.18
CA ASP A 244 -12.51 20.19 -5.93
C ASP A 244 -11.04 20.55 -5.72
N PHE A 245 -10.27 19.66 -5.09
CA PHE A 245 -8.83 19.75 -4.90
C PHE A 245 -8.04 19.11 -6.05
N LEU A 246 -8.45 17.92 -6.51
CA LEU A 246 -7.64 17.12 -7.44
C LEU A 246 -7.65 17.61 -8.89
N LYS A 247 -8.71 18.31 -9.32
CA LYS A 247 -8.88 18.74 -10.73
C LYS A 247 -7.73 19.58 -11.29
N ASP A 248 -7.00 20.30 -10.44
CA ASP A 248 -5.88 21.15 -10.86
C ASP A 248 -4.58 20.36 -11.12
N TYR A 249 -4.60 19.05 -10.89
CA TYR A 249 -3.44 18.15 -10.98
C TYR A 249 -3.63 16.99 -11.96
N LEU A 250 -4.78 16.90 -12.63
CA LEU A 250 -5.10 15.87 -13.62
C LEU A 250 -4.63 16.25 -15.02
#